data_AF-A0A2W4PGA5-F1
#
_entry.id   AF-A0A2W4PGA5-F1
#
_cell.length_a   1.000
_cell.length_b   1.000
_cell.length_c   1.000
_cell.angle_alpha   90.00
_cell.angle_beta   90.00
_cell.angle_gamma   90.00
#
_symmetry.space_group_name_H-M   'P 1'
#
loop_
_entity.id
_entity.type
_entity.pdbx_description
1 polymer ?
#
loop_
_entity_poly.entity_id
_entity_poly.type
_entity_poly.pdbx_seq_one_letter_code
_entity_poly.pdbx_strand_id
1 'polypeptide(L)'
;FLFLRNASATLIPSVVVPLSLVGTFGAMYLLGFSINNLSLMALTIATGFVVDDAIVMLENIARHREMGKPPLQAALDGAKEIGFTLVSLTISLIAVLIPLLFMGDVVGRLFHEFAVTLAVAIFISLLVSLTLTPMMAGRMLKGELQHEREDFLTRVIARYTVWLDWVLDRQRPTLLVMLATLVLTAGLYMVVPKGFFPSQDSGVLQVVTEAPQDISFAAMAERQQALAEKILEDPAVASLSSFIGVDGTNTTLNSGRMLVNLKPHEERADRAQAIIERLRTKLSDPATGVTGIRAYLQPVQELSIEDRVSRTQYQMTLTSPDMEELALWTNRLLERLQQVPALSDVASDLQNQGLQAYVEIHRDQAARLGVSVAQIANALYSAFGQRQIATLFTQANQYRVVLEVDPSRGDGLAALETTYVPTRTGGPVPLSTVATVTQRPTPLLVNHQGQFPASTISFNLAPGASLGEAVEAIEAAQREIGLPLSVEARFQGAAEAFRSSLSNTLWLILAAVVTMYIVLGVLYESFIHPVTILSTLPSATVGALLALLVTREPLDLIAVIGIVLLIGLVKKNGIMMVDFALEAQ
;
A
#
# COMPACT_ATOMS: atom_id res chain seq x y z
N PHE A 1 35.35 7.59 10.89
CA PHE A 1 36.63 7.21 11.49
C PHE A 1 37.56 6.44 10.54
N LEU A 2 37.12 5.33 9.91
CA LEU A 2 37.99 4.50 9.04
C LEU A 2 38.71 5.29 7.92
N PHE A 3 38.03 6.26 7.31
CA PHE A 3 38.60 7.12 6.26
C PHE A 3 39.43 8.29 6.82
N LEU A 4 38.86 9.06 7.76
CA LEU A 4 39.50 10.28 8.28
C LEU A 4 40.64 10.03 9.29
N ARG A 5 40.73 8.81 9.87
CA ARG A 5 41.74 8.33 10.85
C ARG A 5 42.08 9.26 12.03
N ASN A 6 41.27 10.28 12.25
CA ASN A 6 41.41 11.28 13.30
C ASN A 6 40.07 11.43 14.03
N ALA A 7 40.12 11.32 15.37
CA ALA A 7 38.93 11.44 16.22
C ALA A 7 38.30 12.84 16.13
N SER A 8 39.12 13.90 16.02
CA SER A 8 38.63 15.28 15.89
C SER A 8 37.93 15.53 14.55
N ALA A 9 38.47 14.99 13.46
CA ALA A 9 37.86 15.04 12.13
C ALA A 9 36.54 14.25 12.09
N THR A 10 36.46 13.12 12.79
CA THR A 10 35.22 12.32 12.84
C THR A 10 34.12 12.99 13.68
N LEU A 11 34.47 13.77 14.70
CA LEU A 11 33.49 14.40 15.58
C LEU A 11 32.67 15.49 14.88
N ILE A 12 33.24 16.14 13.86
CA ILE A 12 32.59 17.26 13.16
C ILE A 12 31.31 16.78 12.42
N PRO A 13 31.35 15.80 11.50
CA PRO A 13 30.12 15.24 10.90
C PRO A 13 29.15 14.66 11.93
N SER A 14 29.66 14.06 13.02
CA SER A 14 28.81 13.49 14.08
C SER A 14 27.98 14.53 14.85
N VAL A 15 28.41 15.80 14.90
CA VAL A 15 27.64 16.90 15.51
C VAL A 15 26.67 17.53 14.51
N VAL A 16 27.06 17.60 13.24
CA VAL A 16 26.25 18.19 12.16
C VAL A 16 24.94 17.43 11.95
N VAL A 17 24.97 16.10 12.03
CA VAL A 17 23.79 15.26 11.81
C VAL A 17 22.67 15.53 12.84
N PRO A 18 22.88 15.37 14.17
CA PRO A 18 21.83 15.65 15.14
C PRO A 18 21.30 17.07 15.05
N LEU A 19 22.18 18.06 14.82
CA LEU A 19 21.75 19.46 14.73
C LEU A 19 20.81 19.69 13.53
N SER A 20 21.14 19.10 12.39
CA SER A 20 20.31 19.19 11.18
C SER A 20 18.96 18.50 11.35
N LEU A 21 18.95 17.32 12.00
CA LEU A 21 17.71 16.60 12.31
C LEU A 21 16.82 17.37 13.31
N VAL A 22 17.40 17.94 14.37
CA VAL A 22 16.67 18.78 15.34
C VAL A 22 16.09 20.02 14.66
N GLY A 23 16.86 20.66 13.78
CA GLY A 23 16.35 21.77 12.96
C GLY A 23 15.17 21.34 12.08
N THR A 24 15.26 20.13 11.49
CA THR A 24 14.20 19.56 10.66
C THR A 24 12.92 19.34 11.47
N PHE A 25 13.01 18.80 12.69
CA PHE A 25 11.85 18.68 13.57
C PHE A 25 11.19 20.03 13.89
N GLY A 26 12.00 21.09 14.06
CA GLY A 26 11.48 22.45 14.24
C GLY A 26 10.67 22.92 13.04
N ALA A 27 11.15 22.67 11.82
CA ALA A 27 10.44 23.01 10.60
C ALA A 27 9.20 22.13 10.36
N MET A 28 9.27 20.82 10.64
CA MET A 28 8.14 19.91 10.59
C MET A 28 7.01 20.38 11.52
N TYR A 29 7.35 20.84 12.72
CA TYR A 29 6.39 21.40 13.67
C TYR A 29 5.68 22.64 13.12
N LEU A 30 6.42 23.55 12.48
CA LEU A 30 5.85 24.75 11.85
C LEU A 30 4.95 24.45 10.64
N LEU A 31 5.25 23.38 9.91
CA LEU A 31 4.46 22.92 8.76
C LEU A 31 3.26 22.04 9.17
N GLY A 32 3.11 21.71 10.45
CA GLY A 32 2.05 20.84 10.95
C GLY A 32 2.23 19.36 10.60
N PHE A 33 3.45 18.93 10.26
CA PHE A 33 3.74 17.53 9.95
C PHE A 33 3.90 16.69 11.20
N SER A 34 3.49 15.43 11.09
CA SER A 34 3.59 14.44 12.17
C SER A 34 4.87 13.60 12.05
N ILE A 35 5.23 12.92 13.13
CA ILE A 35 6.24 11.85 13.08
C ILE A 35 5.52 10.55 12.72
N ASN A 36 5.72 10.10 11.48
CA ASN A 36 5.18 8.89 10.91
C ASN A 36 6.24 8.14 10.08
N ASN A 37 5.92 6.93 9.59
CA ASN A 37 6.86 6.10 8.84
C ASN A 37 7.48 6.79 7.61
N LEU A 38 6.73 7.63 6.90
CA LEU A 38 7.24 8.35 5.73
C LEU A 38 8.22 9.47 6.15
N SER A 39 7.87 10.26 7.16
CA SER A 39 8.78 11.28 7.71
C SER A 39 10.06 10.66 8.30
N LEU A 40 9.97 9.51 8.97
CA LEU A 40 11.12 8.80 9.52
C LEU A 40 12.01 8.22 8.42
N MET A 41 11.41 7.70 7.35
CA MET A 41 12.15 7.29 6.15
C MET A 41 12.91 8.47 5.54
N ALA A 42 12.26 9.63 5.40
CA ALA A 42 12.90 10.85 4.92
C ALA A 42 14.09 11.26 5.80
N LEU A 43 13.94 11.26 7.14
CA LEU A 43 15.03 11.60 8.07
C LEU A 43 16.19 10.59 8.05
N THR A 44 15.87 9.29 7.91
CA THR A 44 16.86 8.22 7.80
C THR A 44 17.71 8.41 6.55
N ILE A 45 17.07 8.67 5.42
CA ILE A 45 17.72 8.95 4.15
C ILE A 45 18.50 10.28 4.22
N ALA A 46 17.89 11.32 4.79
CA ALA A 46 18.51 12.63 4.97
C ALA A 46 19.81 12.54 5.76
N THR A 47 19.87 11.67 6.77
CA THR A 47 21.10 11.47 7.56
C THR A 47 22.29 11.10 6.67
N GLY A 48 22.08 10.24 5.66
CA GLY A 48 23.10 9.93 4.66
C GLY A 48 23.58 11.18 3.94
N PHE A 49 22.64 11.96 3.37
CA PHE A 49 22.94 13.22 2.67
C PHE A 49 23.61 14.28 3.55
N VAL A 50 23.21 14.38 4.82
CA VAL A 50 23.71 15.37 5.77
C VAL A 50 25.18 15.15 6.11
N VAL A 51 25.55 13.89 6.37
CA VAL A 51 26.94 13.51 6.67
C VAL A 51 27.85 13.84 5.49
N ASP A 52 27.34 13.56 4.30
CA ASP A 52 28.02 13.62 3.03
C ASP A 52 28.56 15.02 2.70
N ASP A 53 27.74 16.06 2.88
CA ASP A 53 28.13 17.46 2.63
C ASP A 53 29.17 17.94 3.66
N ALA A 54 29.01 17.52 4.92
CA ALA A 54 29.96 17.83 5.98
C ALA A 54 31.32 17.15 5.75
N ILE A 55 31.35 15.92 5.24
CA ILE A 55 32.57 15.20 4.92
C ILE A 55 33.33 15.88 3.78
N VAL A 56 32.65 16.19 2.67
CA VAL A 56 33.30 16.84 1.52
C VAL A 56 33.92 18.19 1.93
N MET A 57 33.21 18.97 2.74
CA MET A 57 33.75 20.23 3.26
C MET A 57 34.95 20.01 4.17
N LEU A 58 34.86 19.05 5.09
CA LEU A 58 35.94 18.73 6.02
C LEU A 58 37.19 18.23 5.30
N GLU A 59 37.04 17.35 4.32
CA GLU A 59 38.13 16.75 3.55
C GLU A 59 38.89 17.84 2.77
N ASN A 60 38.18 18.80 2.20
CA ASN A 60 38.85 19.91 1.52
C ASN A 60 39.61 20.84 2.47
N ILE A 61 39.04 21.14 3.63
CA ILE A 61 39.72 21.92 4.66
C ILE A 61 40.95 21.15 5.17
N ALA A 62 40.85 19.82 5.33
CA ALA A 62 41.96 18.96 5.72
C ALA A 62 43.08 18.98 4.65
N ARG A 63 42.75 18.86 3.37
CA ARG A 63 43.69 19.03 2.25
C ARG A 63 44.43 20.37 2.31
N HIS A 64 43.71 21.46 2.57
CA HIS A 64 44.29 22.79 2.77
C HIS A 64 45.21 22.88 3.99
N ARG A 65 44.90 22.14 5.07
CA ARG A 65 45.76 22.03 6.26
C ARG A 65 47.04 21.25 5.97
N GLU A 66 46.96 20.18 5.19
CA GLU A 66 48.11 19.37 4.76
C GLU A 66 49.05 20.16 3.85
N MET A 67 48.52 21.06 3.03
CA MET A 67 49.30 22.04 2.24
C MET A 67 50.01 23.10 3.11
N GLY A 68 49.91 23.03 4.45
CA GLY A 68 50.61 23.90 5.39
C GLY A 68 49.90 25.21 5.74
N LYS A 69 48.65 25.43 5.30
CA LYS A 69 47.90 26.66 5.61
C LYS A 69 47.48 26.72 7.09
N PRO A 70 47.45 27.93 7.70
CA PRO A 70 46.98 28.09 9.08
C PRO A 70 45.49 27.72 9.19
N PRO A 71 45.01 27.27 10.37
CA PRO A 71 43.70 26.64 10.54
C PRO A 71 42.52 27.47 10.01
N LEU A 72 42.52 28.77 10.31
CA LEU A 72 41.47 29.69 9.90
C LEU A 72 41.49 29.94 8.38
N GLN A 73 42.68 30.07 7.79
CA GLN A 73 42.82 30.30 6.36
C GLN A 73 42.48 29.05 5.56
N ALA A 74 42.87 27.87 6.05
CA ALA A 74 42.48 26.59 5.45
C ALA A 74 40.96 26.40 5.45
N ALA A 75 40.27 26.80 6.54
CA ALA A 75 38.81 26.74 6.62
C ALA A 75 38.13 27.72 5.64
N LEU A 76 38.63 28.95 5.53
CA LEU A 76 38.08 29.97 4.61
C LEU A 76 38.33 29.63 3.15
N ASP A 77 39.54 29.20 2.80
CA ASP A 77 39.90 28.83 1.43
C ASP A 77 39.14 27.57 1.01
N GLY A 78 39.10 26.54 1.88
CA GLY A 78 38.37 25.31 1.59
C GLY A 78 36.87 25.54 1.43
N ALA A 79 36.27 26.41 2.26
CA ALA A 79 34.86 26.80 2.14
C ALA A 79 34.57 27.61 0.87
N LYS A 80 35.49 28.47 0.42
CA LYS A 80 35.32 29.25 -0.81
C LYS A 80 35.37 28.39 -2.07
N GLU A 81 36.27 27.40 -2.10
CA GLU A 81 36.44 26.50 -3.24
C GLU A 81 35.20 25.61 -3.42
N ILE A 82 34.77 24.90 -2.38
CA ILE A 82 33.70 23.91 -2.49
C ILE A 82 32.30 24.46 -2.17
N GLY A 83 32.20 25.67 -1.62
CA GLY A 83 30.92 26.26 -1.22
C GLY A 83 29.90 26.34 -2.36
N PHE A 84 30.33 26.74 -3.55
CA PHE A 84 29.45 26.78 -4.73
C PHE A 84 29.00 25.38 -5.14
N THR A 85 29.92 24.42 -5.19
CA THR A 85 29.61 23.01 -5.48
C THR A 85 28.59 22.44 -4.51
N LEU A 86 28.72 22.67 -3.21
CA LEU A 86 27.74 22.19 -2.22
C LEU A 86 26.35 22.81 -2.41
N VAL A 87 26.26 24.12 -2.65
CA VAL A 87 24.98 24.78 -2.93
C VAL A 87 24.33 24.21 -4.20
N SER A 88 25.12 24.09 -5.27
CA SER A 88 24.72 23.50 -6.55
C SER A 88 24.16 22.10 -6.37
N LEU A 89 24.88 21.25 -5.63
CA LEU A 89 24.51 19.87 -5.28
C LEU A 89 23.19 19.79 -4.51
N THR A 90 23.02 20.62 -3.48
CA THR A 90 21.80 20.63 -2.65
C THR A 90 20.59 21.08 -3.44
N ILE A 91 20.67 22.20 -4.18
CA ILE A 91 19.54 22.71 -4.99
C ILE A 91 19.14 21.67 -6.03
N SER A 92 20.13 21.09 -6.69
CA SER A 92 19.98 19.94 -7.58
C SER A 92 19.19 18.80 -6.95
N LEU A 93 19.60 18.36 -5.74
CA LEU A 93 18.97 17.23 -5.07
C LEU A 93 17.52 17.54 -4.68
N ILE A 94 17.26 18.76 -4.20
CA ILE A 94 15.91 19.25 -3.93
C ILE A 94 15.07 19.27 -5.22
N ALA A 95 15.68 19.65 -6.35
CA ALA A 95 14.97 19.72 -7.64
C ALA A 95 14.46 18.35 -8.12
N VAL A 96 15.15 17.26 -7.78
CA VAL A 96 14.69 15.89 -8.09
C VAL A 96 13.41 15.53 -7.32
N LEU A 97 13.14 16.18 -6.20
CA LEU A 97 11.93 16.00 -5.41
C LEU A 97 10.75 16.82 -5.94
N ILE A 98 10.98 17.80 -6.84
CA ILE A 98 9.92 18.68 -7.36
C ILE A 98 8.79 17.90 -8.04
N PRO A 99 9.05 16.96 -8.97
CA PRO A 99 7.96 16.17 -9.58
C PRO A 99 7.13 15.39 -8.55
N LEU A 100 7.77 14.93 -7.47
CA LEU A 100 7.09 14.21 -6.38
C LEU A 100 6.13 15.14 -5.62
N LEU A 101 6.47 16.42 -5.46
CA LEU A 101 5.61 17.43 -4.82
C LEU A 101 4.35 17.76 -5.66
N PHE A 102 4.41 17.57 -6.98
CA PHE A 102 3.32 17.88 -7.90
C PHE A 102 2.40 16.69 -8.23
N MET A 103 2.58 15.55 -7.56
CA MET A 103 1.67 14.43 -7.70
C MET A 103 0.31 14.76 -7.04
N GLY A 104 -0.75 14.86 -7.84
CA GLY A 104 -2.10 15.22 -7.36
C GLY A 104 -2.91 14.07 -6.76
N ASP A 105 -2.46 12.82 -6.96
CA ASP A 105 -3.19 11.63 -6.53
C ASP A 105 -3.06 11.36 -5.01
N VAL A 106 -3.82 10.40 -4.50
CA VAL A 106 -3.73 9.92 -3.10
C VAL A 106 -2.28 9.60 -2.73
N VAL A 107 -1.57 8.97 -3.67
CA VAL A 107 -0.15 8.66 -3.57
C VAL A 107 0.69 9.92 -3.36
N GLY A 108 0.48 10.94 -4.18
CA GLY A 108 1.23 12.19 -4.09
C GLY A 108 1.07 12.90 -2.75
N ARG A 109 -0.14 12.84 -2.17
CA ARG A 109 -0.39 13.39 -0.83
C ARG A 109 0.41 12.69 0.26
N LEU A 110 0.55 11.36 0.19
CA LEU A 110 1.38 10.61 1.14
C LEU A 110 2.86 11.00 1.01
N PHE A 111 3.38 11.13 -0.21
CA PHE A 111 4.78 11.45 -0.44
C PHE A 111 5.11 12.94 -0.39
N HIS A 112 4.11 13.81 -0.31
CA HIS A 112 4.33 15.24 -0.10
C HIS A 112 5.05 15.50 1.23
N GLU A 113 4.59 14.89 2.33
CA GLU A 113 5.24 15.00 3.64
C GLU A 113 6.68 14.46 3.60
N PHE A 114 6.89 13.32 2.94
CA PHE A 114 8.22 12.74 2.71
C PHE A 114 9.16 13.71 1.97
N ALA A 115 8.71 14.21 0.81
CA ALA A 115 9.52 15.05 -0.07
C ALA A 115 9.89 16.38 0.59
N VAL A 116 8.92 17.04 1.24
CA VAL A 116 9.16 18.31 1.95
C VAL A 116 10.07 18.08 3.16
N THR A 117 9.85 17.03 3.95
CA THR A 117 10.70 16.72 5.11
C THR A 117 12.15 16.49 4.68
N LEU A 118 12.36 15.72 3.62
CA LEU A 118 13.69 15.47 3.06
C LEU A 118 14.33 16.77 2.50
N ALA A 119 13.57 17.57 1.74
CA ALA A 119 14.06 18.84 1.18
C ALA A 119 14.50 19.82 2.27
N VAL A 120 13.70 19.95 3.34
CA VAL A 120 14.02 20.78 4.50
C VAL A 120 15.25 20.25 5.23
N ALA A 121 15.37 18.93 5.43
CA ALA A 121 16.53 18.34 6.08
C ALA A 121 17.83 18.59 5.31
N ILE A 122 17.80 18.42 3.98
CA ILE A 122 18.94 18.68 3.10
C ILE A 122 19.27 20.19 3.09
N PHE A 123 18.26 21.07 3.06
CA PHE A 123 18.46 22.51 3.10
C PHE A 123 19.09 22.98 4.42
N ILE A 124 18.61 22.48 5.56
CA ILE A 124 19.19 22.78 6.87
C ILE A 124 20.62 22.21 6.95
N SER A 125 20.85 21.01 6.41
CA SER A 125 22.19 20.43 6.32
C SER A 125 23.17 21.33 5.58
N LEU A 126 22.76 21.91 4.44
CA LEU A 126 23.59 22.84 3.69
C LEU A 126 23.96 24.07 4.53
N LEU A 127 22.98 24.65 5.24
CA LEU A 127 23.22 25.79 6.13
C LEU A 127 24.23 25.44 7.23
N VAL A 128 24.06 24.28 7.87
CA VAL A 128 24.98 23.82 8.93
C VAL A 128 26.36 23.50 8.34
N SER A 129 26.42 22.89 7.16
CA SER A 129 27.68 22.51 6.50
C SER A 129 28.49 23.70 5.99
N LEU A 130 27.84 24.80 5.60
CA LEU A 130 28.54 26.02 5.19
C LEU A 130 28.94 26.93 6.37
N THR A 131 28.33 26.75 7.54
CA THR A 131 28.56 27.62 8.71
C THR A 131 29.32 26.93 9.83
N LEU A 132 28.77 25.84 10.37
CA LEU A 132 29.29 25.14 11.54
C LEU A 132 30.50 24.28 11.17
N THR A 133 30.46 23.56 10.05
CA THR A 133 31.55 22.64 9.65
C THR A 133 32.88 23.39 9.48
N PRO A 134 32.99 24.51 8.75
CA PRO A 134 34.26 25.25 8.62
C PRO A 134 34.72 25.86 9.94
N MET A 135 33.79 26.32 10.78
CA MET A 135 34.10 26.89 12.10
C MET A 135 34.71 25.84 13.03
N MET A 136 34.10 24.65 13.10
CA MET A 136 34.61 23.55 13.91
C MET A 136 35.91 22.99 13.33
N ALA A 137 36.00 22.82 12.01
CA ALA A 137 37.21 22.36 11.33
C ALA A 137 38.39 23.30 11.60
N GLY A 138 38.21 24.61 11.47
CA GLY A 138 39.24 25.62 11.73
C GLY A 138 39.70 25.69 13.20
N ARG A 139 38.91 25.21 14.16
CA ARG A 139 39.28 25.18 15.59
C ARG A 139 39.81 23.83 16.07
N MET A 140 39.30 22.73 15.53
CA MET A 140 39.51 21.38 16.06
C MET A 140 40.52 20.56 15.27
N LEU A 141 40.67 20.80 13.95
CA LEU A 141 41.69 20.11 13.16
C LEU A 141 43.06 20.64 13.59
N LYS A 142 43.92 19.78 14.13
CA LYS A 142 45.33 20.09 14.35
C LYS A 142 46.10 19.75 13.07
N GLY A 143 47.03 20.62 12.68
CA GLY A 143 47.89 20.39 11.52
C GLY A 143 49.00 19.42 11.91
N GLU A 144 48.72 18.13 11.90
CA GLU A 144 49.77 17.11 11.93
C GLU A 144 50.02 16.67 10.49
N LEU A 145 51.23 16.95 10.00
CA LEU A 145 51.75 16.41 8.74
C LEU A 145 51.96 14.90 8.92
N GLN A 146 50.91 14.11 8.72
CA GLN A 146 51.09 12.67 8.64
C GLN A 146 51.79 12.34 7.32
N HIS A 147 53.04 11.88 7.46
CA HIS A 147 53.85 11.35 6.37
C HIS A 147 53.08 10.30 5.58
N GLU A 148 53.14 10.43 4.25
CA GLU A 148 52.80 9.40 3.28
C GLU A 148 53.42 8.06 3.71
N ARG A 149 52.57 7.11 4.08
CA ARG A 149 52.92 5.69 4.09
C ARG A 149 51.98 5.04 3.11
N GLU A 150 52.54 4.36 2.11
CA GLU A 150 51.80 3.66 1.06
C GLU A 150 50.66 2.83 1.65
N ASP A 151 49.45 3.34 1.49
CA ASP A 151 48.27 2.71 2.05
C ASP A 151 47.62 1.81 1.00
N PHE A 152 46.77 0.89 1.46
CA PHE A 152 45.90 0.11 0.58
C PHE A 152 45.14 1.03 -0.40
N LEU A 153 44.72 2.21 0.08
CA LEU A 153 44.02 3.21 -0.72
C LEU A 153 44.89 3.76 -1.87
N THR A 154 46.16 4.09 -1.61
CA THR A 154 47.09 4.59 -2.64
C THR A 154 47.28 3.57 -3.76
N ARG A 155 47.35 2.28 -3.42
CA ARG A 155 47.42 1.18 -4.40
C ARG A 155 46.13 1.01 -5.20
N VAL A 156 44.97 1.22 -4.57
CA VAL A 156 43.68 1.21 -5.25
C VAL A 156 43.57 2.38 -6.21
N ILE A 157 43.97 3.60 -5.80
CA ILE A 157 43.99 4.79 -6.63
C ILE A 157 44.91 4.60 -7.84
N ALA A 158 46.16 4.15 -7.63
CA ALA A 158 47.11 3.91 -8.71
C ALA A 158 46.58 2.88 -9.73
N ARG A 159 45.91 1.81 -9.27
CA ARG A 159 45.25 0.87 -10.17
C ARG A 159 44.09 1.53 -10.90
N TYR A 160 43.24 2.28 -10.21
CA TYR A 160 42.12 3.00 -10.80
C TYR A 160 42.58 3.94 -11.92
N THR A 161 43.69 4.66 -11.75
CA THR A 161 44.30 5.50 -12.79
C THR A 161 44.63 4.70 -14.05
N VAL A 162 45.25 3.52 -13.92
CA VAL A 162 45.57 2.66 -15.08
C VAL A 162 44.30 2.20 -15.81
N TRP A 163 43.25 1.84 -15.08
CA TRP A 163 41.96 1.47 -15.69
C TRP A 163 41.28 2.67 -16.35
N LEU A 164 41.39 3.86 -15.74
CA LEU A 164 40.83 5.09 -16.27
C LEU A 164 41.51 5.50 -17.57
N ASP A 165 42.84 5.49 -17.63
CA ASP A 165 43.62 5.77 -18.84
C ASP A 165 43.21 4.82 -19.98
N TRP A 166 43.06 3.52 -19.67
CA TRP A 166 42.60 2.53 -20.63
C TRP A 166 41.18 2.80 -21.17
N VAL A 167 40.26 3.30 -20.33
CA VAL A 167 38.90 3.67 -20.75
C VAL A 167 38.92 4.94 -21.60
N LEU A 168 39.74 5.93 -21.24
CA LEU A 168 39.87 7.21 -21.94
C LEU A 168 40.50 7.03 -23.33
N ASP A 169 41.53 6.18 -23.45
CA ASP A 169 42.14 5.81 -24.73
C ASP A 169 41.15 5.13 -25.70
N ARG A 170 40.04 4.60 -25.16
CA ARG A 170 39.04 3.80 -25.87
C ARG A 170 37.66 4.45 -25.83
N GLN A 171 37.59 5.75 -26.10
CA GLN A 171 36.35 6.53 -26.03
C GLN A 171 35.17 5.95 -26.85
N ARG A 172 35.41 5.49 -28.09
CA ARG A 172 34.34 4.94 -28.96
C ARG A 172 33.67 3.69 -28.38
N PRO A 173 34.40 2.62 -28.00
CA PRO A 173 33.77 1.47 -27.36
C PRO A 173 33.18 1.79 -25.99
N THR A 174 33.73 2.75 -25.22
CA THR A 174 33.13 3.20 -23.96
C THR A 174 31.74 3.83 -24.18
N LEU A 175 31.56 4.62 -25.24
CA LEU A 175 30.25 5.15 -25.64
C LEU A 175 29.28 4.05 -26.09
N LEU A 176 29.77 2.98 -26.73
CA LEU A 176 28.94 1.82 -27.06
C LEU A 176 28.49 1.06 -25.80
N VAL A 177 29.36 0.93 -24.79
CA VAL A 177 29.00 0.35 -23.49
C VAL A 177 27.91 1.20 -22.82
N MET A 178 28.03 2.53 -22.85
CA MET A 178 26.97 3.43 -22.35
C MET A 178 25.64 3.17 -23.07
N LEU A 179 25.63 3.08 -24.40
CA LEU A 179 24.41 2.79 -25.15
C LEU A 179 23.85 1.40 -24.81
N ALA A 180 24.73 0.39 -24.65
CA ALA A 180 24.33 -0.95 -24.24
C ALA A 180 23.72 -0.96 -22.83
N THR A 181 24.24 -0.16 -21.89
CA THR A 181 23.63 -0.03 -20.56
C THR A 181 22.25 0.59 -20.62
N LEU A 182 22.01 1.58 -21.50
CA LEU A 182 20.68 2.18 -21.69
C LEU A 182 19.67 1.15 -22.22
N VAL A 183 20.07 0.35 -23.21
CA VAL A 183 19.23 -0.74 -23.75
C VAL A 183 18.98 -1.80 -22.67
N LEU A 184 19.99 -2.13 -21.87
CA LEU A 184 19.85 -3.06 -20.75
C LEU A 184 18.88 -2.52 -19.69
N THR A 185 18.93 -1.23 -19.35
CA THR A 185 17.96 -0.60 -18.44
C THR A 185 16.53 -0.77 -18.96
N ALA A 186 16.31 -0.49 -20.25
CA ALA A 186 14.99 -0.64 -20.87
C ALA A 186 14.51 -2.10 -20.84
N GLY A 187 15.39 -3.05 -21.16
CA GLY A 187 15.09 -4.48 -21.09
C GLY A 187 14.76 -4.94 -19.66
N LEU A 188 15.55 -4.54 -18.67
CA LEU A 188 15.30 -4.86 -17.26
C LEU A 188 13.99 -4.26 -16.78
N TYR A 189 13.68 -3.02 -17.15
CA TYR A 189 12.41 -2.38 -16.80
C TYR A 189 11.20 -3.16 -17.32
N MET A 190 11.29 -3.75 -18.52
CA MET A 190 10.22 -4.60 -19.05
C MET A 190 10.06 -5.90 -18.25
N VAL A 191 11.16 -6.51 -17.82
CA VAL A 191 11.17 -7.82 -17.13
C VAL A 191 10.78 -7.74 -15.65
N VAL A 192 11.17 -6.67 -14.94
CA VAL A 192 10.91 -6.57 -13.49
C VAL A 192 9.39 -6.46 -13.22
N PRO A 193 8.80 -7.27 -12.32
CA PRO A 193 7.36 -7.23 -12.03
C PRO A 193 6.94 -5.89 -11.44
N LYS A 194 5.69 -5.45 -11.66
CA LYS A 194 5.20 -4.16 -11.18
C LYS A 194 4.26 -4.35 -9.98
N GLY A 195 4.45 -3.55 -8.94
CA GLY A 195 3.67 -3.60 -7.69
C GLY A 195 3.28 -2.21 -7.20
N PHE A 196 2.44 -2.15 -6.15
CA PHE A 196 1.98 -0.88 -5.59
C PHE A 196 2.69 -0.52 -4.28
N PHE A 197 2.25 -1.15 -3.19
CA PHE A 197 2.95 -1.16 -1.89
C PHE A 197 3.22 -2.62 -1.51
N PRO A 198 4.36 -2.90 -0.86
CA PRO A 198 4.65 -4.24 -0.39
C PRO A 198 3.73 -4.56 0.78
N SER A 199 3.26 -5.81 0.85
CA SER A 199 2.45 -6.29 1.98
C SER A 199 3.32 -6.30 3.24
N GLN A 200 2.87 -5.61 4.28
CA GLN A 200 3.58 -5.56 5.56
C GLN A 200 3.05 -6.59 6.54
N ASP A 201 3.92 -6.95 7.48
CA ASP A 201 3.58 -7.83 8.61
C ASP A 201 3.43 -6.97 9.87
N SER A 202 2.20 -6.50 10.11
CA SER A 202 1.83 -5.69 11.28
C SER A 202 1.62 -6.52 12.55
N GLY A 203 1.82 -7.84 12.49
CA GLY A 203 1.48 -8.76 13.59
C GLY A 203 -0.04 -8.97 13.76
N VAL A 204 -0.87 -8.47 12.85
CA VAL A 204 -2.33 -8.64 12.89
C VAL A 204 -2.83 -9.12 11.53
N LEU A 205 -3.65 -10.18 11.56
CA LEU A 205 -4.38 -10.67 10.40
C LEU A 205 -5.87 -10.34 10.54
N GLN A 206 -6.47 -9.87 9.46
CA GLN A 206 -7.91 -9.76 9.32
C GLN A 206 -8.42 -10.99 8.58
N VAL A 207 -9.49 -11.57 9.11
CA VAL A 207 -10.19 -12.70 8.48
C VAL A 207 -11.62 -12.31 8.23
N VAL A 208 -12.06 -12.38 6.96
CA VAL A 208 -13.47 -12.27 6.60
C VAL A 208 -14.00 -13.67 6.37
N THR A 209 -15.11 -13.99 7.00
CA THR A 209 -15.73 -15.31 6.91
C THR A 209 -17.06 -15.24 6.18
N GLU A 210 -17.34 -16.27 5.39
CA GLU A 210 -18.54 -16.34 4.57
C GLU A 210 -19.14 -17.73 4.62
N ALA A 211 -20.41 -17.80 4.98
CA ALA A 211 -21.22 -19.01 5.01
C ALA A 211 -22.31 -18.95 3.93
N PRO A 212 -23.03 -20.07 3.68
CA PRO A 212 -24.19 -20.10 2.80
C PRO A 212 -25.22 -19.01 3.11
N GLN A 213 -25.89 -18.51 2.07
CA GLN A 213 -26.81 -17.36 2.15
C GLN A 213 -28.12 -17.65 2.89
N ASP A 214 -28.40 -18.92 3.17
CA ASP A 214 -29.56 -19.41 3.89
C ASP A 214 -29.25 -19.76 5.36
N ILE A 215 -28.04 -19.47 5.84
CA ILE A 215 -27.62 -19.83 7.19
C ILE A 215 -28.36 -19.01 8.26
N SER A 216 -28.71 -19.66 9.37
CA SER A 216 -29.24 -19.00 10.57
C SER A 216 -28.11 -18.39 11.42
N PHE A 217 -28.45 -17.43 12.28
CA PHE A 217 -27.48 -16.83 13.21
C PHE A 217 -26.78 -17.88 14.09
N ALA A 218 -27.56 -18.84 14.64
CA ALA A 218 -27.03 -19.88 15.51
C ALA A 218 -26.05 -20.81 14.77
N ALA A 219 -26.38 -21.23 13.55
CA ALA A 219 -25.49 -22.05 12.73
C ALA A 219 -24.24 -21.27 12.30
N MET A 220 -24.37 -19.97 12.03
CA MET A 220 -23.22 -19.11 11.75
C MET A 220 -22.31 -18.99 12.98
N ALA A 221 -22.88 -18.80 14.18
CA ALA A 221 -22.13 -18.75 15.43
C ALA A 221 -21.34 -20.05 15.69
N GLU A 222 -21.97 -21.20 15.50
CA GLU A 222 -21.32 -22.50 15.64
C GLU A 222 -20.14 -22.66 14.67
N ARG A 223 -20.36 -22.39 13.37
CA ARG A 223 -19.31 -22.51 12.33
C ARG A 223 -18.18 -21.51 12.55
N GLN A 224 -18.50 -20.27 12.92
CA GLN A 224 -17.54 -19.23 13.24
C GLN A 224 -16.69 -19.61 14.45
N GLN A 225 -17.30 -20.17 15.50
CA GLN A 225 -16.60 -20.60 16.70
C GLN A 225 -15.65 -21.77 16.41
N ALA A 226 -16.14 -22.78 15.67
CA ALA A 226 -15.30 -23.90 15.24
C ALA A 226 -14.09 -23.43 14.41
N LEU A 227 -14.30 -22.45 13.53
CA LEU A 227 -13.24 -21.87 12.72
C LEU A 227 -12.22 -21.08 13.56
N ALA A 228 -12.70 -20.32 14.54
CA ALA A 228 -11.85 -19.57 15.47
C ALA A 228 -10.95 -20.51 16.28
N GLU A 229 -11.48 -21.62 16.78
CA GLU A 229 -10.72 -22.65 17.49
C GLU A 229 -9.62 -23.25 16.62
N LYS A 230 -9.91 -23.53 15.35
CA LYS A 230 -8.91 -24.05 14.40
C LYS A 230 -7.77 -23.09 14.10
N ILE A 231 -8.05 -21.78 14.09
CA ILE A 231 -7.04 -20.74 13.93
C ILE A 231 -6.19 -20.62 15.20
N LEU A 232 -6.80 -20.69 16.38
CA LEU A 232 -6.11 -20.61 17.68
C LEU A 232 -5.17 -21.79 17.95
N GLU A 233 -5.39 -22.94 17.32
CA GLU A 233 -4.47 -24.09 17.37
C GLU A 233 -3.10 -23.81 16.71
N ASP A 234 -2.98 -22.77 15.88
CA ASP A 234 -1.70 -22.44 15.23
C ASP A 234 -0.72 -21.79 16.22
N PRO A 235 0.54 -22.29 16.31
CA PRO A 235 1.49 -21.81 17.31
C PRO A 235 1.92 -20.35 17.13
N ALA A 236 1.74 -19.76 15.94
CA ALA A 236 2.06 -18.35 15.67
C ALA A 236 0.94 -17.39 16.08
N VAL A 237 -0.26 -17.89 16.41
CA VAL A 237 -1.40 -17.07 16.84
C VAL A 237 -1.34 -16.84 18.36
N ALA A 238 -1.52 -15.60 18.79
CA ALA A 238 -1.52 -15.21 20.20
C ALA A 238 -2.95 -15.07 20.75
N SER A 239 -3.84 -14.41 20.00
CA SER A 239 -5.25 -14.25 20.36
C SER A 239 -6.10 -13.96 19.14
N LEU A 240 -7.41 -14.10 19.27
CA LEU A 240 -8.37 -13.85 18.20
C LEU A 240 -9.63 -13.20 18.79
N SER A 241 -10.16 -12.20 18.11
CA SER A 241 -11.51 -11.67 18.34
C SER A 241 -12.40 -12.03 17.16
N SER A 242 -13.67 -12.34 17.42
CA SER A 242 -14.63 -12.80 16.41
C SER A 242 -15.95 -12.05 16.56
N PHE A 243 -16.51 -11.62 15.43
CA PHE A 243 -17.73 -10.86 15.32
C PHE A 243 -18.61 -11.45 14.23
N ILE A 244 -19.89 -11.62 14.52
CA ILE A 244 -20.92 -12.10 13.58
C ILE A 244 -22.19 -11.29 13.78
N GLY A 245 -23.11 -11.41 12.83
CA GLY A 245 -24.36 -10.67 12.83
C GLY A 245 -24.26 -9.38 12.03
N VAL A 246 -25.43 -8.81 11.72
CA VAL A 246 -25.53 -7.61 10.90
C VAL A 246 -25.16 -6.38 11.73
N ASP A 247 -24.13 -5.65 11.32
CA ASP A 247 -23.69 -4.40 11.94
C ASP A 247 -23.25 -3.37 10.87
N GLY A 248 -22.54 -2.31 11.28
CA GLY A 248 -22.06 -1.27 10.35
C GLY A 248 -20.99 -1.74 9.36
N THR A 249 -20.37 -2.91 9.58
CA THR A 249 -19.34 -3.50 8.70
C THR A 249 -19.83 -4.80 8.04
N ASN A 250 -20.40 -5.71 8.82
CA ASN A 250 -21.00 -6.95 8.34
C ASN A 250 -22.41 -6.67 7.84
N THR A 251 -22.57 -6.54 6.52
CA THR A 251 -23.86 -6.16 5.93
C THR A 251 -24.87 -7.31 5.86
N THR A 252 -24.45 -8.56 6.04
CA THR A 252 -25.33 -9.74 5.97
C THR A 252 -25.05 -10.74 7.08
N LEU A 253 -26.07 -11.54 7.42
CA LEU A 253 -26.02 -12.52 8.50
C LEU A 253 -25.02 -13.66 8.25
N ASN A 254 -24.80 -14.02 6.98
CA ASN A 254 -23.88 -15.07 6.56
C ASN A 254 -22.41 -14.60 6.48
N SER A 255 -22.13 -13.35 6.84
CA SER A 255 -20.79 -12.78 6.91
C SER A 255 -20.33 -12.65 8.37
N GLY A 256 -19.05 -12.88 8.59
CA GLY A 256 -18.40 -12.67 9.88
C GLY A 256 -17.00 -12.07 9.71
N ARG A 257 -16.46 -11.60 10.82
CA ARG A 257 -15.11 -11.02 10.85
C ARG A 257 -14.35 -11.55 12.05
N MET A 258 -13.09 -11.88 11.84
CA MET A 258 -12.14 -12.12 12.92
C MET A 258 -10.93 -11.21 12.77
N LEU A 259 -10.36 -10.84 13.91
CA LEU A 259 -9.09 -10.14 13.97
C LEU A 259 -8.15 -10.98 14.82
N VAL A 260 -7.09 -11.48 14.18
CA VAL A 260 -6.15 -12.46 14.71
C VAL A 260 -4.86 -11.75 15.02
N ASN A 261 -4.49 -11.71 16.30
CA ASN A 261 -3.21 -11.18 16.73
C ASN A 261 -2.17 -12.29 16.68
N LEU A 262 -1.10 -12.07 15.94
CA LEU A 262 0.05 -12.95 15.87
C LEU A 262 0.99 -12.68 17.05
N LYS A 263 1.80 -13.69 17.39
CA LYS A 263 2.89 -13.51 18.35
C LYS A 263 3.94 -12.52 17.81
N PRO A 264 4.69 -11.86 18.71
CA PRO A 264 5.81 -11.00 18.31
C PRO A 264 6.78 -11.72 17.37
N HIS A 265 7.46 -10.97 16.50
CA HIS A 265 8.39 -11.53 15.51
C HIS A 265 9.50 -12.41 16.12
N GLU A 266 9.88 -12.16 17.37
CA GLU A 266 10.91 -12.93 18.08
C GLU A 266 10.44 -14.32 18.51
N GLU A 267 9.13 -14.52 18.66
CA GLU A 267 8.52 -15.77 19.13
C GLU A 267 7.98 -16.65 17.99
N ARG A 268 8.11 -16.21 16.73
CA ARG A 268 7.65 -16.94 15.55
C ARG A 268 8.73 -17.03 14.49
N ALA A 269 8.82 -18.19 13.84
CA ALA A 269 9.77 -18.42 12.75
C ALA A 269 9.30 -17.80 11.42
N ASP A 270 7.99 -17.81 11.18
CA ASP A 270 7.39 -17.45 9.90
C ASP A 270 6.84 -16.02 9.89
N ARG A 271 6.86 -15.38 8.72
CA ARG A 271 6.19 -14.09 8.45
C ARG A 271 4.68 -14.27 8.22
N ALA A 272 3.92 -13.19 8.33
CA ALA A 272 2.46 -13.19 8.17
C ALA A 272 2.00 -13.91 6.89
N GLN A 273 2.66 -13.67 5.75
CA GLN A 273 2.28 -14.30 4.47
C GLN A 273 2.38 -15.84 4.51
N ALA A 274 3.46 -16.39 5.08
CA ALA A 274 3.64 -17.82 5.22
C ALA A 274 2.64 -18.42 6.23
N ILE A 275 2.30 -17.68 7.29
CA ILE A 275 1.26 -18.07 8.26
C ILE A 275 -0.11 -18.10 7.57
N ILE A 276 -0.44 -17.09 6.76
CA ILE A 276 -1.68 -17.04 5.97
C ILE A 276 -1.77 -18.25 5.04
N GLU A 277 -0.72 -18.58 4.30
CA GLU A 277 -0.72 -19.73 3.38
C GLU A 277 -0.89 -21.06 4.14
N ARG A 278 -0.22 -21.21 5.29
CA ARG A 278 -0.39 -22.37 6.17
C ARG A 278 -1.82 -22.50 6.69
N LEU A 279 -2.37 -21.42 7.23
CA LEU A 279 -3.75 -21.38 7.74
C LEU A 279 -4.75 -21.63 6.61
N ARG A 280 -4.58 -20.98 5.45
CA ARG A 280 -5.44 -21.18 4.26
C ARG A 280 -5.46 -22.66 3.87
N THR A 281 -4.30 -23.31 3.80
CA THR A 281 -4.20 -24.73 3.46
C THR A 281 -4.90 -25.60 4.50
N LYS A 282 -4.65 -25.36 5.80
CA LYS A 282 -5.27 -26.10 6.92
C LYS A 282 -6.79 -25.94 6.97
N LEU A 283 -7.30 -24.74 6.69
CA LEU A 283 -8.72 -24.40 6.76
C LEU A 283 -9.50 -24.84 5.51
N SER A 284 -8.82 -24.94 4.36
CA SER A 284 -9.43 -25.39 3.10
C SER A 284 -9.44 -26.91 2.94
N ASP A 285 -8.62 -27.63 3.71
CA ASP A 285 -8.59 -29.10 3.69
C ASP A 285 -9.93 -29.68 4.20
N PRO A 286 -10.62 -30.54 3.42
CA PRO A 286 -11.86 -31.20 3.86
C PRO A 286 -11.75 -32.00 5.15
N ALA A 287 -10.56 -32.47 5.52
CA ALA A 287 -10.34 -33.28 6.72
C ALA A 287 -10.14 -32.44 8.00
N THR A 288 -9.59 -31.23 7.87
CA THR A 288 -9.23 -30.37 9.02
C THR A 288 -9.97 -29.04 9.08
N GLY A 289 -10.58 -28.63 7.96
CA GLY A 289 -11.37 -27.42 7.81
C GLY A 289 -12.79 -27.54 8.37
N VAL A 290 -13.45 -26.39 8.51
CA VAL A 290 -14.86 -26.33 8.95
C VAL A 290 -15.74 -26.35 7.71
N THR A 291 -16.61 -27.36 7.61
CA THR A 291 -17.51 -27.49 6.46
C THR A 291 -18.57 -26.39 6.47
N GLY A 292 -18.82 -25.78 5.30
CA GLY A 292 -19.89 -24.80 5.13
C GLY A 292 -19.56 -23.39 5.65
N ILE A 293 -18.28 -23.06 5.80
CA ILE A 293 -17.80 -21.70 6.01
C ILE A 293 -16.46 -21.52 5.30
N ARG A 294 -16.26 -20.39 4.63
CA ARG A 294 -14.98 -20.00 4.00
C ARG A 294 -14.35 -18.88 4.79
N ALA A 295 -13.02 -18.88 4.84
CA ALA A 295 -12.22 -17.88 5.51
C ALA A 295 -11.26 -17.24 4.51
N TYR A 296 -11.34 -15.92 4.37
CA TYR A 296 -10.42 -15.13 3.56
C TYR A 296 -9.49 -14.38 4.52
N LEU A 297 -8.19 -14.68 4.47
CA LEU A 297 -7.19 -14.15 5.39
C LEU A 297 -6.33 -13.11 4.67
N GLN A 298 -6.09 -11.98 5.33
CA GLN A 298 -5.20 -10.93 4.83
C GLN A 298 -4.45 -10.22 5.95
N PRO A 299 -3.21 -9.75 5.74
CA PRO A 299 -2.51 -8.94 6.72
C PRO A 299 -3.10 -7.53 6.75
N VAL A 300 -3.28 -6.98 7.95
CA VAL A 300 -3.70 -5.58 8.10
C VAL A 300 -2.58 -4.67 7.64
N GLN A 301 -2.83 -3.85 6.62
CA GLN A 301 -1.86 -2.89 6.10
C GLN A 301 -1.91 -1.59 6.89
N GLU A 302 -0.75 -1.03 7.24
CA GLU A 302 -0.64 0.28 7.89
C GLU A 302 -1.03 1.42 6.94
N LEU A 303 -0.80 1.21 5.64
CA LEU A 303 -1.20 2.11 4.56
C LEU A 303 -2.28 1.42 3.72
N SER A 304 -3.53 1.83 3.90
CA SER A 304 -4.65 1.39 3.07
C SER A 304 -5.31 2.57 2.38
N ILE A 305 -5.64 2.39 1.10
CA ILE A 305 -6.41 3.34 0.28
C ILE A 305 -7.86 2.84 0.14
N GLU A 306 -8.21 1.77 0.85
CA GLU A 306 -9.56 1.21 0.80
C GLU A 306 -10.52 2.01 1.69
N ASP A 307 -11.71 2.25 1.16
CA ASP A 307 -12.83 2.89 1.86
C ASP A 307 -13.82 1.86 2.45
N ARG A 308 -13.65 0.59 2.12
CA ARG A 308 -14.54 -0.52 2.50
C ARG A 308 -13.73 -1.75 2.86
N VAL A 309 -14.26 -2.55 3.79
CA VAL A 309 -13.72 -3.88 4.09
C VAL A 309 -14.22 -4.85 3.02
N SER A 310 -13.29 -5.43 2.27
CA SER A 310 -13.56 -6.47 1.29
C SER A 310 -13.08 -7.83 1.80
N ARG A 311 -13.42 -8.92 1.09
CA ARG A 311 -13.01 -10.27 1.46
C ARG A 311 -11.49 -10.46 1.29
N THR A 312 -10.86 -9.75 0.37
CA THR A 312 -9.47 -9.93 -0.05
C THR A 312 -8.84 -8.60 -0.45
N GLN A 313 -7.51 -8.54 -0.54
CA GLN A 313 -6.75 -7.29 -0.56
C GLN A 313 -7.03 -6.34 -1.74
N TYR A 314 -7.42 -6.86 -2.90
CA TYR A 314 -7.67 -6.05 -4.09
C TYR A 314 -9.10 -6.26 -4.59
N GLN A 315 -9.68 -5.23 -5.20
CA GLN A 315 -11.07 -5.25 -5.62
C GLN A 315 -11.32 -4.53 -6.95
N MET A 316 -12.33 -5.02 -7.66
CA MET A 316 -12.95 -4.37 -8.80
C MET A 316 -14.47 -4.40 -8.64
N THR A 317 -15.15 -3.39 -9.16
CA THR A 317 -16.60 -3.31 -9.14
C THR A 317 -17.13 -3.38 -10.57
N LEU A 318 -18.17 -4.18 -10.75
CA LEU A 318 -18.99 -4.24 -11.94
C LEU A 318 -20.29 -3.49 -11.66
N THR A 319 -20.70 -2.63 -12.58
CA THR A 319 -21.95 -1.89 -12.50
C THR A 319 -22.78 -2.08 -13.77
N SER A 320 -24.10 -2.24 -13.61
CA SER A 320 -25.06 -2.27 -14.72
C SER A 320 -26.40 -1.73 -14.25
N PRO A 321 -27.20 -1.08 -15.14
CA PRO A 321 -28.58 -0.71 -14.84
C PRO A 321 -29.51 -1.93 -14.64
N ASP A 322 -29.14 -3.11 -15.15
CA ASP A 322 -29.92 -4.35 -15.03
C ASP A 322 -29.24 -5.32 -14.04
N MET A 323 -29.98 -5.69 -12.99
CA MET A 323 -29.50 -6.58 -11.93
C MET A 323 -29.36 -8.03 -12.39
N GLU A 324 -30.21 -8.51 -13.31
CA GLU A 324 -30.11 -9.88 -13.84
C GLU A 324 -28.88 -10.01 -14.74
N GLU A 325 -28.65 -8.99 -15.59
CA GLU A 325 -27.45 -8.91 -16.42
C GLU A 325 -26.19 -8.80 -15.55
N LEU A 326 -26.20 -7.94 -14.53
CA LEU A 326 -25.09 -7.81 -13.58
C LEU A 326 -24.76 -9.16 -12.94
N ALA A 327 -25.75 -9.89 -12.44
CA ALA A 327 -25.57 -11.18 -11.78
C ALA A 327 -24.98 -12.23 -12.74
N LEU A 328 -25.49 -12.30 -13.97
CA LEU A 328 -25.01 -13.22 -15.00
C LEU A 328 -23.53 -12.99 -15.31
N TRP A 329 -23.15 -11.74 -15.57
CA TRP A 329 -21.77 -11.41 -15.97
C TRP A 329 -20.79 -11.43 -14.80
N THR A 330 -21.24 -11.10 -13.60
CA THR A 330 -20.44 -11.22 -12.38
C THR A 330 -20.05 -12.68 -12.15
N ASN A 331 -21.01 -13.61 -12.23
CA ASN A 331 -20.73 -15.03 -12.05
C ASN A 331 -19.81 -15.59 -13.14
N ARG A 332 -20.04 -15.25 -14.41
CA ARG A 332 -19.15 -15.67 -15.52
C ARG A 332 -17.73 -15.15 -15.35
N LEU A 333 -17.57 -13.88 -14.98
CA LEU A 333 -16.26 -13.31 -14.74
C LEU A 333 -15.59 -13.96 -13.52
N LEU A 334 -16.33 -14.17 -12.42
CA LEU A 334 -15.83 -14.85 -11.23
C LEU A 334 -15.29 -16.25 -11.55
N GLU A 335 -16.06 -17.08 -12.27
CA GLU A 335 -15.63 -18.42 -12.68
C GLU A 335 -14.37 -18.39 -13.54
N ARG A 336 -14.26 -17.44 -14.47
CA ARG A 336 -13.07 -17.27 -15.32
C ARG A 336 -11.86 -16.81 -14.53
N LEU A 337 -12.05 -15.89 -13.58
CA LEU A 337 -10.98 -15.34 -12.75
C LEU A 337 -10.44 -16.36 -11.74
N GLN A 338 -11.28 -17.25 -11.23
CA GLN A 338 -10.84 -18.38 -10.38
C GLN A 338 -9.86 -19.34 -11.08
N GLN A 339 -9.84 -19.34 -12.43
CA GLN A 339 -8.93 -20.15 -13.23
C GLN A 339 -7.63 -19.40 -13.61
N VAL A 340 -7.50 -18.12 -13.26
CA VAL A 340 -6.31 -17.32 -13.58
C VAL A 340 -5.18 -17.64 -12.59
N PRO A 341 -4.02 -18.13 -13.05
CA PRO A 341 -2.93 -18.53 -12.15
C PRO A 341 -2.32 -17.38 -11.32
N ALA A 342 -2.44 -16.15 -11.79
CA ALA A 342 -1.94 -14.95 -11.10
C ALA A 342 -2.82 -14.53 -9.90
N LEU A 343 -4.03 -15.09 -9.78
CA LEU A 343 -5.00 -14.72 -8.75
C LEU A 343 -5.17 -15.84 -7.72
N SER A 344 -5.46 -15.46 -6.48
CA SER A 344 -5.88 -16.37 -5.42
C SER A 344 -7.11 -15.82 -4.69
N ASP A 345 -7.87 -16.69 -4.03
CA ASP A 345 -9.02 -16.33 -3.20
C ASP A 345 -10.07 -15.43 -3.89
N VAL A 346 -10.29 -15.58 -5.20
CA VAL A 346 -11.24 -14.73 -5.92
C VAL A 346 -12.66 -14.95 -5.41
N ALA A 347 -13.29 -13.87 -4.95
CA ALA A 347 -14.61 -13.86 -4.33
C ALA A 347 -15.50 -12.73 -4.87
N SER A 348 -16.81 -12.88 -4.72
CA SER A 348 -17.80 -11.87 -5.10
C SER A 348 -18.67 -11.51 -3.90
N ASP A 349 -19.07 -10.25 -3.81
CA ASP A 349 -20.06 -9.77 -2.85
C ASP A 349 -21.52 -9.97 -3.30
N LEU A 350 -21.75 -10.57 -4.47
CA LEU A 350 -23.08 -10.83 -4.99
C LEU A 350 -23.80 -11.88 -4.13
N GLN A 351 -24.82 -11.44 -3.38
CA GLN A 351 -25.60 -12.30 -2.50
C GLN A 351 -27.04 -12.45 -3.00
N ASN A 352 -27.27 -13.20 -4.09
CA ASN A 352 -28.59 -13.37 -4.74
C ASN A 352 -29.28 -14.73 -4.52
N GLN A 353 -28.74 -15.56 -3.63
CA GLN A 353 -29.22 -16.92 -3.30
C GLN A 353 -29.87 -16.99 -1.91
N GLY A 354 -30.21 -15.84 -1.31
CA GLY A 354 -31.00 -15.80 -0.09
C GLY A 354 -32.39 -16.41 -0.30
N LEU A 355 -32.99 -16.98 0.74
CA LEU A 355 -34.30 -17.60 0.66
C LEU A 355 -35.36 -16.71 1.30
N GLN A 356 -36.41 -16.37 0.56
CA GLN A 356 -37.55 -15.59 1.04
C GLN A 356 -38.86 -16.36 0.91
N ALA A 357 -39.70 -16.27 1.95
CA ALA A 357 -41.09 -16.70 1.89
C ALA A 357 -41.93 -15.61 1.22
N TYR A 358 -42.34 -15.85 -0.02
CA TYR A 358 -43.20 -14.95 -0.79
C TYR A 358 -44.67 -15.28 -0.52
N VAL A 359 -45.39 -14.35 0.12
CA VAL A 359 -46.80 -14.50 0.49
C VAL A 359 -47.70 -13.87 -0.58
N GLU A 360 -48.25 -14.69 -1.45
CA GLU A 360 -49.20 -14.26 -2.48
C GLU A 360 -50.63 -14.26 -1.93
N ILE A 361 -51.19 -13.07 -1.73
CA ILE A 361 -52.50 -12.90 -1.09
C ILE A 361 -53.63 -13.06 -2.12
N HIS A 362 -54.52 -14.02 -1.84
CA HIS A 362 -55.76 -14.22 -2.60
C HIS A 362 -56.80 -13.18 -2.19
N ARG A 363 -56.70 -11.98 -2.76
CA ARG A 363 -57.54 -10.82 -2.37
C ARG A 363 -59.04 -11.12 -2.41
N ASP A 364 -59.51 -11.88 -3.39
CA ASP A 364 -60.92 -12.25 -3.52
C ASP A 364 -61.39 -13.20 -2.41
N GLN A 365 -60.55 -14.17 -2.03
CA GLN A 365 -60.85 -15.11 -0.94
C GLN A 365 -60.80 -14.40 0.42
N ALA A 366 -59.80 -13.54 0.62
CA ALA A 366 -59.68 -12.70 1.82
C ALA A 366 -60.91 -11.80 2.00
N ALA A 367 -61.38 -11.15 0.92
CA ALA A 367 -62.56 -10.28 0.95
C ALA A 367 -63.84 -11.04 1.33
N ARG A 368 -64.04 -12.26 0.79
CA ARG A 368 -65.20 -13.12 1.14
C ARG A 368 -65.22 -13.51 2.62
N LEU A 369 -64.05 -13.68 3.23
CA LEU A 369 -63.90 -14.02 4.65
C LEU A 369 -63.82 -12.78 5.57
N GLY A 370 -64.01 -11.57 5.02
CA GLY A 370 -63.94 -10.32 5.79
C GLY A 370 -62.53 -10.04 6.34
N VAL A 371 -61.49 -10.52 5.67
CA VAL A 371 -60.08 -10.32 6.00
C VAL A 371 -59.47 -9.25 5.10
N SER A 372 -58.88 -8.23 5.71
CA SER A 372 -58.12 -7.19 5.01
C SER A 372 -56.64 -7.55 4.89
N VAL A 373 -55.98 -7.01 3.86
CA VAL A 373 -54.52 -7.14 3.68
C VAL A 373 -53.76 -6.62 4.91
N ALA A 374 -54.24 -5.55 5.55
CA ALA A 374 -53.65 -5.02 6.78
C ALA A 374 -53.75 -5.99 7.96
N GLN A 375 -54.81 -6.80 8.06
CA GLN A 375 -54.92 -7.83 9.10
C GLN A 375 -53.94 -8.97 8.86
N ILE A 376 -53.77 -9.39 7.60
CA ILE A 376 -52.76 -10.40 7.22
C ILE A 376 -51.36 -9.89 7.58
N ALA A 377 -51.02 -8.66 7.17
CA ALA A 377 -49.72 -8.05 7.49
C ALA A 377 -49.48 -7.91 9.00
N ASN A 378 -50.49 -7.53 9.79
CA ASN A 378 -50.38 -7.44 11.24
C ASN A 378 -50.23 -8.79 11.93
N ALA A 379 -50.90 -9.83 11.42
CA ALA A 379 -50.74 -11.19 11.92
C ALA A 379 -49.31 -11.69 11.68
N LEU A 380 -48.80 -11.52 10.46
CA LEU A 380 -47.41 -11.86 10.11
C LEU A 380 -46.39 -11.05 10.92
N TYR A 381 -46.59 -9.74 11.08
CA TYR A 381 -45.66 -8.90 11.86
C TYR A 381 -45.68 -9.23 13.36
N SER A 382 -46.83 -9.61 13.91
CA SER A 382 -46.92 -10.05 15.31
C SER A 382 -46.33 -11.46 15.52
N ALA A 383 -46.29 -12.28 14.46
CA ALA A 383 -45.80 -13.65 14.53
C ALA A 383 -44.29 -13.77 14.28
N PHE A 384 -43.78 -13.09 13.25
CA PHE A 384 -42.41 -13.24 12.75
C PHE A 384 -41.60 -11.94 12.77
N GLY A 385 -42.22 -10.82 13.13
CA GLY A 385 -41.53 -9.54 13.28
C GLY A 385 -41.12 -9.27 14.72
N GLN A 386 -40.19 -8.35 14.92
CA GLN A 386 -39.84 -7.83 16.25
C GLN A 386 -40.82 -6.74 16.67
N ARG A 387 -42.09 -7.09 16.86
CA ARG A 387 -43.15 -6.12 17.17
C ARG A 387 -42.97 -5.55 18.58
N GLN A 388 -42.42 -4.35 18.66
CA GLN A 388 -42.37 -3.58 19.90
C GLN A 388 -43.78 -3.10 20.29
N ILE A 389 -44.28 -3.57 21.44
CA ILE A 389 -45.61 -3.22 21.96
C ILE A 389 -45.56 -2.17 23.07
N ALA A 390 -44.42 -2.04 23.76
CA ALA A 390 -44.20 -1.04 24.80
C ALA A 390 -42.71 -0.74 24.98
N THR A 391 -42.42 0.35 25.69
CA THR A 391 -41.09 0.65 26.21
C THR A 391 -41.18 0.71 27.72
N LEU A 392 -40.40 -0.12 28.41
CA LEU A 392 -40.26 -0.10 29.86
C LEU A 392 -39.14 0.87 30.24
N PHE A 393 -39.47 1.91 30.99
CA PHE A 393 -38.50 2.87 31.51
C PHE A 393 -38.06 2.46 32.92
N THR A 394 -36.75 2.32 33.13
CA THR A 394 -36.14 2.20 34.46
C THR A 394 -35.41 3.48 34.81
N GLN A 395 -34.80 3.56 36.01
CA GLN A 395 -34.10 4.76 36.46
C GLN A 395 -32.93 5.16 35.55
N ALA A 396 -32.31 4.21 34.84
CA ALA A 396 -31.12 4.45 34.02
C ALA A 396 -31.26 3.98 32.56
N ASN A 397 -32.17 3.04 32.27
CA ASN A 397 -32.26 2.40 30.96
C ASN A 397 -33.71 2.39 30.46
N GLN A 398 -33.86 2.20 29.15
CA GLN A 398 -35.14 1.90 28.52
C GLN A 398 -35.06 0.54 27.84
N TYR A 399 -36.07 -0.31 28.04
CA TYR A 399 -36.13 -1.65 27.46
C TYR A 399 -37.31 -1.74 26.50
N ARG A 400 -37.10 -2.31 25.32
CA ARG A 400 -38.16 -2.59 24.37
C ARG A 400 -38.87 -3.87 24.79
N VAL A 401 -40.20 -3.81 24.95
CA VAL A 401 -41.03 -5.01 25.13
C VAL A 401 -41.46 -5.47 23.76
N VAL A 402 -40.90 -6.60 23.30
CA VAL A 402 -41.16 -7.19 21.98
C VAL A 402 -42.07 -8.39 22.15
N LEU A 403 -43.13 -8.45 21.34
CA LEU A 403 -44.01 -9.61 21.23
C LEU A 403 -43.41 -10.58 20.21
N GLU A 404 -43.29 -11.84 20.59
CA GLU A 404 -42.74 -12.91 19.75
C GLU A 404 -43.59 -14.19 19.92
N VAL A 405 -43.64 -15.03 18.87
CA VAL A 405 -44.28 -16.34 18.95
C VAL A 405 -43.37 -17.31 19.69
N ASP A 406 -43.98 -18.24 20.42
CA ASP A 406 -43.26 -19.33 21.09
C ASP A 406 -42.41 -20.10 20.07
N PRO A 407 -41.06 -20.13 20.21
CA PRO A 407 -40.16 -20.82 19.28
C PRO A 407 -40.48 -22.31 19.09
N SER A 408 -41.16 -22.93 20.07
CA SER A 408 -41.57 -24.34 19.97
C SER A 408 -42.69 -24.59 18.93
N ARG A 409 -43.36 -23.55 18.43
CA ARG A 409 -44.40 -23.65 17.38
C ARG A 409 -43.85 -23.80 15.95
N GLY A 410 -42.53 -23.96 15.83
CA GLY A 410 -41.84 -24.31 14.60
C GLY A 410 -41.20 -23.11 13.92
N ASP A 411 -40.11 -23.38 13.20
CA ASP A 411 -39.35 -22.41 12.42
C ASP A 411 -39.63 -22.58 10.92
N GLY A 412 -39.32 -21.52 10.15
CA GLY A 412 -39.37 -21.55 8.69
C GLY A 412 -40.79 -21.57 8.10
N LEU A 413 -40.95 -22.18 6.92
CA LEU A 413 -42.20 -22.13 6.14
C LEU A 413 -43.37 -22.84 6.83
N ALA A 414 -43.11 -23.91 7.59
CA ALA A 414 -44.15 -24.67 8.28
C ALA A 414 -44.88 -23.83 9.34
N ALA A 415 -44.21 -22.84 9.93
CA ALA A 415 -44.82 -21.92 10.89
C ALA A 415 -45.89 -21.01 10.25
N LEU A 416 -45.78 -20.73 8.95
CA LEU A 416 -46.76 -19.94 8.22
C LEU A 416 -48.07 -20.71 8.00
N GLU A 417 -48.02 -22.04 7.93
CA GLU A 417 -49.22 -22.88 7.77
C GLU A 417 -50.10 -22.87 9.02
N THR A 418 -49.49 -22.73 10.20
CA THR A 418 -50.18 -22.67 11.49
C THR A 418 -50.48 -21.25 11.95
N THR A 419 -50.17 -20.24 11.12
CA THR A 419 -50.47 -18.84 11.40
C THR A 419 -51.94 -18.54 11.13
N TYR A 420 -52.60 -17.90 12.09
CA TYR A 420 -54.01 -17.54 12.01
C TYR A 420 -54.19 -16.03 11.85
N VAL A 421 -55.11 -15.63 10.97
CA VAL A 421 -55.46 -14.24 10.70
C VAL A 421 -56.83 -13.92 11.30
N PRO A 422 -56.96 -12.84 12.10
CA PRO A 422 -58.25 -12.44 12.66
C PRO A 422 -59.20 -11.94 11.57
N THR A 423 -60.47 -12.37 11.63
CA THR A 423 -61.55 -11.92 10.74
C THR A 423 -62.43 -10.89 11.43
N ARG A 424 -63.17 -10.07 10.67
CA ARG A 424 -64.12 -9.08 11.24
C ARG A 424 -65.44 -9.68 11.70
N THR A 425 -65.82 -10.84 11.16
CA THR A 425 -67.18 -11.39 11.21
C THR A 425 -67.25 -12.79 11.82
N GLY A 426 -66.14 -13.38 12.27
CA GLY A 426 -66.10 -14.75 12.79
C GLY A 426 -64.81 -15.11 13.52
N GLY A 427 -64.55 -16.41 13.63
CA GLY A 427 -63.30 -16.94 14.19
C GLY A 427 -62.08 -16.63 13.32
N PRO A 428 -60.86 -16.82 13.86
CA PRO A 428 -59.64 -16.67 13.09
C PRO A 428 -59.56 -17.73 11.97
N VAL A 429 -59.02 -17.35 10.81
CA VAL A 429 -58.82 -18.26 9.67
C VAL A 429 -57.35 -18.54 9.44
N PRO A 430 -56.96 -19.77 9.05
CA PRO A 430 -55.58 -20.06 8.69
C PRO A 430 -55.09 -19.17 7.54
N LEU A 431 -53.81 -18.77 7.57
CA LEU A 431 -53.18 -17.97 6.53
C LEU A 431 -53.24 -18.66 5.16
N SER A 432 -53.09 -20.00 5.14
CA SER A 432 -53.15 -20.82 3.93
C SER A 432 -54.48 -20.75 3.17
N THR A 433 -55.57 -20.35 3.84
CA THR A 433 -56.89 -20.16 3.20
C THR A 433 -56.98 -18.84 2.42
N VAL A 434 -56.16 -17.84 2.77
CA VAL A 434 -56.23 -16.49 2.20
C VAL A 434 -54.96 -16.07 1.47
N ALA A 435 -53.91 -16.88 1.52
CA ALA A 435 -52.65 -16.65 0.83
C ALA A 435 -51.93 -17.96 0.49
N THR A 436 -51.17 -17.95 -0.61
CA THR A 436 -50.22 -19.02 -0.94
C THR A 436 -48.81 -18.56 -0.61
N VAL A 437 -48.07 -19.38 0.12
CA VAL A 437 -46.67 -19.11 0.45
C VAL A 437 -45.77 -19.92 -0.48
N THR A 438 -44.84 -19.25 -1.16
CA THR A 438 -43.84 -19.91 -2.01
C THR A 438 -42.44 -19.46 -1.60
N GLN A 439 -41.48 -20.37 -1.60
CA GLN A 439 -40.08 -20.02 -1.36
C GLN A 439 -39.42 -19.57 -2.67
N ARG A 440 -38.80 -18.40 -2.67
CA ARG A 440 -38.11 -17.85 -3.86
C ARG A 440 -36.71 -17.34 -3.48
N PRO A 441 -35.72 -17.48 -4.38
CA PRO A 441 -34.44 -16.78 -4.22
C PRO A 441 -34.65 -15.26 -4.18
N THR A 442 -33.90 -14.57 -3.33
CA THR A 442 -33.94 -13.11 -3.20
C THR A 442 -32.52 -12.60 -2.89
N PRO A 443 -32.17 -11.37 -3.31
CA PRO A 443 -30.93 -10.74 -2.86
C PRO A 443 -30.96 -10.44 -1.37
N LEU A 444 -29.92 -10.87 -0.64
CA LEU A 444 -29.70 -10.49 0.76
C LEU A 444 -29.28 -9.03 0.90
N LEU A 445 -28.57 -8.51 -0.09
CA LEU A 445 -28.09 -7.13 -0.16
C LEU A 445 -28.07 -6.66 -1.61
N VAL A 446 -28.22 -5.35 -1.80
CA VAL A 446 -28.04 -4.70 -3.12
C VAL A 446 -27.05 -3.55 -2.96
N ASN A 447 -25.83 -3.77 -3.43
CA ASN A 447 -24.79 -2.75 -3.43
C ASN A 447 -25.01 -1.77 -4.58
N HIS A 448 -24.62 -0.52 -4.36
CA HIS A 448 -24.68 0.53 -5.36
C HIS A 448 -23.35 1.26 -5.44
N GLN A 449 -22.98 1.66 -6.64
CA GLN A 449 -21.87 2.57 -6.92
C GLN A 449 -22.41 3.74 -7.74
N GLY A 450 -22.40 4.93 -7.14
CA GLY A 450 -23.16 6.06 -7.69
C GLY A 450 -24.65 5.74 -7.68
N GLN A 451 -25.29 5.74 -8.85
CA GLN A 451 -26.72 5.46 -9.02
C GLN A 451 -27.01 4.06 -9.55
N PHE A 452 -25.99 3.26 -9.84
CA PHE A 452 -26.16 1.94 -10.46
C PHE A 452 -25.98 0.81 -9.45
N PRO A 453 -26.77 -0.28 -9.55
CA PRO A 453 -26.46 -1.55 -8.91
C PRO A 453 -25.03 -1.98 -9.22
N ALA A 454 -24.36 -2.49 -8.20
CA ALA A 454 -22.96 -2.83 -8.23
C ALA A 454 -22.72 -4.21 -7.61
N SER A 455 -21.76 -4.95 -8.16
CA SER A 455 -21.15 -6.09 -7.49
C SER A 455 -19.63 -5.95 -7.51
N THR A 456 -19.02 -6.24 -6.38
CA THR A 456 -17.57 -6.21 -6.18
C THR A 456 -17.03 -7.62 -6.30
N ILE A 457 -16.07 -7.80 -7.19
CA ILE A 457 -15.20 -8.97 -7.22
C ILE A 457 -13.89 -8.57 -6.54
N SER A 458 -13.51 -9.32 -5.51
CA SER A 458 -12.25 -9.13 -4.80
C SER A 458 -11.32 -10.32 -5.05
N PHE A 459 -10.01 -10.06 -5.05
CA PHE A 459 -8.98 -11.09 -5.23
C PHE A 459 -7.73 -10.81 -4.38
N ASN A 460 -6.99 -11.86 -4.09
CA ASN A 460 -5.60 -11.81 -3.61
C ASN A 460 -4.64 -12.15 -4.77
N LEU A 461 -3.36 -11.80 -4.61
CA LEU A 461 -2.32 -12.21 -5.56
C LEU A 461 -1.92 -13.66 -5.28
N ALA A 462 -1.65 -14.44 -6.33
CA ALA A 462 -1.04 -15.74 -6.16
C ALA A 462 0.41 -15.61 -5.65
N PRO A 463 0.98 -16.64 -5.00
CA PRO A 463 2.36 -16.60 -4.53
C PRO A 463 3.33 -16.27 -5.66
N GLY A 464 4.08 -15.17 -5.52
CA GLY A 464 5.05 -14.69 -6.52
C GLY A 464 4.45 -13.91 -7.70
N ALA A 465 3.12 -13.75 -7.77
CA ALA A 465 2.47 -12.92 -8.79
C ALA A 465 2.50 -11.43 -8.40
N SER A 466 2.58 -10.56 -9.39
CA SER A 466 2.56 -9.12 -9.20
C SER A 466 1.18 -8.51 -9.44
N LEU A 467 0.90 -7.35 -8.85
CA LEU A 467 -0.38 -6.66 -9.08
C LEU A 467 -0.54 -6.25 -10.55
N GLY A 468 0.55 -5.87 -11.23
CA GLY A 468 0.58 -5.65 -12.67
C GLY A 468 0.10 -6.86 -13.48
N GLU A 469 0.67 -8.03 -13.21
CA GLU A 469 0.29 -9.28 -13.88
C GLU A 469 -1.18 -9.64 -13.63
N ALA A 470 -1.66 -9.44 -12.40
CA ALA A 470 -3.05 -9.67 -12.03
C ALA A 470 -4.01 -8.75 -12.79
N VAL A 471 -3.72 -7.44 -12.86
CA VAL A 471 -4.53 -6.45 -13.60
C VAL A 471 -4.58 -6.79 -15.09
N GLU A 472 -3.42 -7.07 -15.71
CA GLU A 472 -3.36 -7.45 -17.12
C GLU A 472 -4.13 -8.75 -17.41
N ALA A 473 -4.02 -9.74 -16.52
CA ALA A 473 -4.75 -11.00 -16.65
C ALA A 473 -6.26 -10.83 -16.50
N ILE A 474 -6.71 -9.94 -15.60
CA ILE A 474 -8.12 -9.60 -15.43
C ILE A 474 -8.66 -8.90 -16.69
N GLU A 475 -7.94 -7.92 -17.23
CA GLU A 475 -8.35 -7.22 -18.46
C GLU A 475 -8.34 -8.15 -19.68
N ALA A 476 -7.42 -9.11 -19.73
CA ALA A 476 -7.45 -10.17 -20.73
C ALA A 476 -8.68 -11.08 -20.58
N ALA A 477 -9.01 -11.50 -19.35
CA ALA A 477 -10.18 -12.31 -19.06
C ALA A 477 -11.50 -11.59 -19.42
N GLN A 478 -11.61 -10.29 -19.13
CA GLN A 478 -12.77 -9.47 -19.51
C GLN A 478 -12.97 -9.41 -21.03
N ARG A 479 -11.88 -9.29 -21.79
CA ARG A 479 -11.91 -9.33 -23.26
C ARG A 479 -12.26 -10.70 -23.82
N GLU A 480 -11.76 -11.76 -23.20
CA GLU A 480 -12.01 -13.15 -23.61
C GLU A 480 -13.48 -13.56 -23.44
N ILE A 481 -14.10 -13.20 -22.31
CA ILE A 481 -15.52 -13.52 -22.06
C ILE A 481 -16.49 -12.66 -22.87
N GLY A 482 -15.98 -11.60 -23.53
CA GLY A 482 -16.79 -10.66 -24.29
C GLY A 482 -17.74 -9.87 -23.40
N LEU A 483 -17.23 -9.26 -22.32
CA LEU A 483 -18.03 -8.45 -21.40
C LEU A 483 -18.79 -7.35 -22.18
N PRO A 484 -20.13 -7.24 -22.04
CA PRO A 484 -20.91 -6.30 -22.82
C PRO A 484 -20.70 -4.87 -22.33
N LEU A 485 -20.91 -3.89 -23.23
CA LEU A 485 -20.76 -2.47 -22.90
C LEU A 485 -21.79 -1.95 -21.87
N SER A 486 -22.86 -2.70 -21.62
CA SER A 486 -23.84 -2.45 -20.55
C SER A 486 -23.27 -2.70 -19.15
N VAL A 487 -22.24 -3.54 -19.04
CA VAL A 487 -21.59 -3.88 -17.77
C VAL A 487 -20.24 -3.17 -17.73
N GLU A 488 -20.14 -2.15 -16.89
CA GLU A 488 -18.90 -1.42 -16.70
C GLU A 488 -18.09 -2.03 -15.56
N ALA A 489 -16.85 -2.43 -15.85
CA ALA A 489 -15.91 -2.94 -14.86
C ALA A 489 -14.84 -1.88 -14.54
N ARG A 490 -14.67 -1.56 -13.25
CA ARG A 490 -13.66 -0.61 -12.76
C ARG A 490 -12.92 -1.17 -11.56
N PHE A 491 -11.59 -1.06 -11.55
CA PHE A 491 -10.82 -1.30 -10.34
C PHE A 491 -11.19 -0.27 -9.26
N GLN A 492 -11.02 -0.64 -8.00
CA GLN A 492 -11.31 0.23 -6.84
C GLN A 492 -10.13 0.22 -5.86
N GLY A 493 -10.11 1.19 -4.95
CA GLY A 493 -9.15 1.26 -3.85
C GLY A 493 -7.69 1.21 -4.31
N ALA A 494 -6.90 0.30 -3.72
CA ALA A 494 -5.49 0.13 -4.02
C ALA A 494 -5.21 -0.29 -5.48
N ALA A 495 -6.07 -1.11 -6.08
CA ALA A 495 -5.90 -1.56 -7.46
C ALA A 495 -6.08 -0.41 -8.47
N GLU A 496 -7.03 0.49 -8.23
CA GLU A 496 -7.22 1.68 -9.07
C GLU A 496 -6.07 2.67 -8.89
N ALA A 497 -5.63 2.90 -7.65
CA ALA A 497 -4.49 3.76 -7.37
C ALA A 497 -3.21 3.26 -8.05
N PHE A 498 -2.99 1.94 -8.07
CA PHE A 498 -1.90 1.31 -8.80
C PHE A 498 -2.01 1.54 -10.31
N ARG A 499 -3.19 1.30 -10.91
CA ARG A 499 -3.42 1.50 -12.35
C ARG A 499 -3.15 2.94 -12.76
N SER A 500 -3.63 3.92 -11.98
CA SER A 500 -3.34 5.34 -12.20
C SER A 500 -1.82 5.62 -12.06
N SER A 501 -1.18 5.10 -11.02
CA SER A 501 0.24 5.28 -10.75
C SER A 501 1.15 4.75 -11.86
N LEU A 502 0.82 3.61 -12.48
CA LEU A 502 1.58 3.06 -13.62
C LEU A 502 1.68 4.07 -14.77
N SER A 503 0.56 4.73 -15.09
CA SER A 503 0.53 5.73 -16.17
C SER A 503 1.39 6.96 -15.83
N ASN A 504 1.43 7.35 -14.56
CA ASN A 504 2.13 8.55 -14.09
C ASN A 504 3.62 8.29 -13.76
N THR A 505 4.03 7.06 -13.47
CA THR A 505 5.40 6.73 -13.04
C THR A 505 6.45 7.07 -14.11
N LEU A 506 6.17 6.72 -15.37
CA LEU A 506 7.09 7.05 -16.47
C LEU A 506 7.24 8.56 -16.65
N TRP A 507 6.12 9.29 -16.58
CA TRP A 507 6.12 10.75 -16.64
C TRP A 507 6.85 11.38 -15.46
N LEU A 508 6.76 10.80 -14.26
CA LEU A 508 7.47 11.26 -13.07
C LEU A 508 8.98 11.12 -13.23
N ILE A 509 9.46 9.96 -13.67
CA ILE A 509 10.89 9.73 -13.91
C ILE A 509 11.39 10.68 -15.00
N LEU A 510 10.63 10.83 -16.09
CA LEU A 510 10.98 11.75 -17.17
C LEU A 510 11.01 13.21 -16.67
N ALA A 511 10.00 13.63 -15.92
CA ALA A 511 9.93 14.97 -15.33
C ALA A 511 11.09 15.21 -14.35
N ALA A 512 11.52 14.21 -13.58
CA ALA A 512 12.69 14.31 -12.70
C ALA A 512 13.97 14.51 -13.50
N VAL A 513 14.19 13.73 -14.57
CA VAL A 513 15.35 13.87 -15.45
C VAL A 513 15.36 15.23 -16.16
N VAL A 514 14.21 15.70 -16.65
CA VAL A 514 14.08 17.01 -17.32
C VAL A 514 14.28 18.17 -16.36
N THR A 515 13.62 18.13 -15.20
CA THR A 515 13.80 19.15 -14.15
C THR A 515 15.26 19.22 -13.74
N MET A 516 15.89 18.05 -13.60
CA MET A 516 17.29 17.97 -13.29
C MET A 516 18.15 18.59 -14.40
N TYR A 517 17.95 18.20 -15.66
CA TYR A 517 18.65 18.79 -16.81
C TYR A 517 18.60 20.32 -16.81
N ILE A 518 17.41 20.91 -16.58
CA ILE A 518 17.22 22.36 -16.53
C ILE A 518 18.02 22.97 -15.38
N VAL A 519 17.96 22.39 -14.18
CA VAL A 519 18.65 22.91 -13.01
C VAL A 519 20.17 22.86 -13.19
N LEU A 520 20.74 21.76 -13.71
CA LEU A 520 22.17 21.76 -14.05
C LEU A 520 22.48 22.77 -15.16
N GLY A 521 21.65 22.85 -16.20
CA GLY A 521 21.91 23.74 -17.33
C GLY A 521 22.01 25.19 -16.89
N VAL A 522 21.17 25.61 -15.93
CA VAL A 522 21.24 26.93 -15.30
C VAL A 522 22.47 27.07 -14.41
N LEU A 523 22.81 26.05 -13.61
CA LEU A 523 23.95 26.10 -12.67
C LEU A 523 25.31 26.14 -13.37
N TYR A 524 25.45 25.44 -14.50
CA TYR A 524 26.69 25.33 -15.28
C TYR A 524 26.76 26.26 -16.49
N GLU A 525 25.70 27.03 -16.74
CA GLU A 525 25.56 27.89 -17.93
C GLU A 525 25.88 27.14 -19.25
N SER A 526 25.54 25.85 -19.32
CA SER A 526 25.95 24.97 -20.42
C SER A 526 24.89 23.91 -20.71
N PHE A 527 24.65 23.68 -22.00
CA PHE A 527 23.74 22.64 -22.48
C PHE A 527 24.37 21.24 -22.51
N ILE A 528 25.71 21.14 -22.43
CA ILE A 528 26.47 19.90 -22.63
C ILE A 528 26.82 19.24 -21.29
N HIS A 529 27.35 19.98 -20.32
CA HIS A 529 27.72 19.43 -19.00
C HIS A 529 26.58 18.69 -18.30
N PRO A 530 25.31 19.15 -18.34
CA PRO A 530 24.18 18.40 -17.81
C PRO A 530 24.03 17.01 -18.44
N VAL A 531 24.21 16.87 -19.76
CA VAL A 531 24.10 15.59 -20.46
C VAL A 531 25.19 14.63 -20.01
N THR A 532 26.42 15.11 -19.86
CA THR A 532 27.54 14.30 -19.37
C THR A 532 27.27 13.77 -17.97
N ILE A 533 26.73 14.60 -17.07
CA ILE A 533 26.40 14.18 -15.71
C ILE A 533 25.23 13.18 -15.71
N LEU A 534 24.17 13.45 -16.49
CA LEU A 534 23.00 12.57 -16.60
C LEU A 534 23.29 11.23 -17.31
N SER A 535 24.39 11.14 -18.08
CA SER A 535 24.81 9.89 -18.73
C SER A 535 25.15 8.77 -17.74
N THR A 536 25.39 9.11 -16.46
CA THR A 536 25.64 8.14 -15.39
C THR A 536 24.37 7.47 -14.85
N LEU A 537 23.18 8.02 -15.13
CA LEU A 537 21.91 7.54 -14.59
C LEU A 537 21.54 6.12 -15.02
N PRO A 538 21.65 5.72 -16.31
CA PRO A 538 21.28 4.37 -16.73
C PRO A 538 22.02 3.29 -15.96
N SER A 539 23.32 3.48 -15.68
CA SER A 539 24.12 2.54 -14.91
C SER A 539 23.61 2.38 -13.47
N ALA A 540 23.17 3.47 -12.83
CA ALA A 540 22.59 3.43 -11.50
C ALA A 540 21.25 2.70 -11.49
N THR A 541 20.40 2.98 -12.48
CA THR A 541 19.10 2.32 -12.63
C THR A 541 19.26 0.83 -12.94
N VAL A 542 20.26 0.41 -13.72
CA VAL A 542 20.59 -1.02 -13.91
C VAL A 542 20.88 -1.69 -12.57
N GLY A 543 21.71 -1.07 -11.73
CA GLY A 543 22.00 -1.59 -10.39
C GLY A 543 20.75 -1.75 -9.52
N ALA A 544 19.87 -0.74 -9.51
CA ALA A 544 18.62 -0.78 -8.76
C ALA A 544 17.66 -1.88 -9.29
N LEU A 545 17.46 -1.97 -10.60
CA LEU A 545 16.57 -2.97 -11.21
C LEU A 545 17.12 -4.40 -11.06
N LEU A 546 18.44 -4.59 -11.19
CA LEU A 546 19.07 -5.88 -10.93
C LEU A 546 18.95 -6.30 -9.47
N ALA A 547 19.08 -5.36 -8.53
CA ALA A 547 18.89 -5.65 -7.11
C ALA A 547 17.47 -6.17 -6.85
N LEU A 548 16.44 -5.52 -7.40
CA LEU A 548 15.05 -5.98 -7.31
C LEU A 548 14.85 -7.38 -7.91
N LEU A 549 15.48 -7.66 -9.05
CA LEU A 549 15.41 -8.97 -9.70
C LEU A 549 16.06 -10.07 -8.86
N VAL A 550 17.20 -9.76 -8.23
CA VAL A 550 17.92 -10.69 -7.34
C VAL A 550 17.14 -10.95 -6.05
N THR A 551 16.52 -9.92 -5.47
CA THR A 551 15.69 -10.06 -4.27
C THR A 551 14.29 -10.60 -4.57
N ARG A 552 13.90 -10.68 -5.86
CA ARG A 552 12.55 -11.05 -6.33
C ARG A 552 11.46 -10.12 -5.80
N GLU A 553 11.79 -8.85 -5.66
CA GLU A 553 10.84 -7.81 -5.25
C GLU A 553 10.29 -7.10 -6.50
N PRO A 554 9.00 -6.74 -6.52
CA PRO A 554 8.44 -5.97 -7.61
C PRO A 554 8.99 -4.54 -7.58
N LEU A 555 8.98 -3.87 -8.73
CA LEU A 555 9.09 -2.42 -8.83
C LEU A 555 7.80 -1.81 -8.27
N ASP A 556 7.82 -1.55 -6.97
CA ASP A 556 6.77 -0.86 -6.23
C ASP A 556 7.07 0.64 -6.13
N LEU A 557 6.17 1.37 -5.48
CA LEU A 557 6.31 2.82 -5.36
C LEU A 557 7.49 3.25 -4.47
N ILE A 558 7.84 2.45 -3.45
CA ILE A 558 8.99 2.71 -2.59
C ILE A 558 10.28 2.55 -3.40
N ALA A 559 10.36 1.52 -4.24
CA ALA A 559 11.46 1.28 -5.16
C ALA A 559 11.59 2.40 -6.20
N VAL A 560 10.49 2.89 -6.77
CA VAL A 560 10.49 4.06 -7.68
C VAL A 560 11.09 5.28 -6.99
N ILE A 561 10.70 5.57 -5.75
CA ILE A 561 11.26 6.69 -4.99
C ILE A 561 12.73 6.47 -4.69
N GLY A 562 13.12 5.25 -4.32
CA GLY A 562 14.52 4.86 -4.17
C GLY A 562 15.34 5.12 -5.43
N ILE A 563 14.81 4.81 -6.61
CA ILE A 563 15.45 5.10 -7.91
C ILE A 563 15.54 6.61 -8.15
N VAL A 564 14.49 7.37 -7.85
CA VAL A 564 14.50 8.84 -7.99
C VAL A 564 15.55 9.47 -7.06
N LEU A 565 15.67 9.00 -5.83
CA LEU A 565 16.72 9.45 -4.91
C LEU A 565 18.11 9.01 -5.34
N LEU A 566 18.24 7.79 -5.88
CA LEU A 566 19.50 7.29 -6.44
C LEU A 566 19.96 8.15 -7.62
N ILE A 567 19.04 8.64 -8.46
CA ILE A 567 19.33 9.61 -9.52
C ILE A 567 19.99 10.86 -8.92
N GLY A 568 19.46 11.39 -7.82
CA GLY A 568 20.05 12.52 -7.10
C GLY A 568 21.45 12.22 -6.54
N LEU A 569 21.63 11.05 -5.92
CA LEU A 569 22.89 10.58 -5.35
C LEU A 569 23.99 10.39 -6.40
N VAL A 570 23.71 9.64 -7.47
CA VAL A 570 24.71 9.34 -8.49
C VAL A 570 25.14 10.62 -9.20
N LYS A 571 24.20 11.53 -9.41
CA LYS A 571 24.49 12.83 -9.97
C LYS A 571 25.40 13.67 -9.07
N LYS A 572 25.32 13.56 -7.74
CA LYS A 572 26.26 14.24 -6.82
C LYS A 572 27.72 13.90 -7.16
N ASN A 573 28.00 12.62 -7.37
CA ASN A 573 29.33 12.16 -7.78
C ASN A 573 29.72 12.71 -9.15
N GLY A 574 28.78 12.73 -10.10
CA GLY A 574 28.99 13.32 -11.42
C GLY A 574 29.31 14.82 -11.38
N ILE A 575 28.60 15.61 -10.57
CA ILE A 575 28.89 17.04 -10.35
C ILE A 575 30.30 17.22 -9.81
N MET A 576 30.68 16.51 -8.74
CA MET A 576 32.00 16.68 -8.13
C MET A 576 33.13 16.38 -9.11
N MET A 577 33.01 15.32 -9.93
CA MET A 577 34.00 14.99 -10.95
C MET A 577 34.10 16.06 -12.04
N VAL A 578 32.96 16.60 -12.51
CA VAL A 578 32.94 17.61 -13.56
C VAL A 578 33.44 18.96 -13.05
N ASP A 579 33.07 19.37 -11.83
CA ASP A 579 33.57 20.61 -11.20
C ASP A 579 35.09 20.58 -11.08
N PHE A 580 35.67 19.51 -10.53
CA PHE A 580 37.12 19.39 -10.40
C PHE A 580 37.83 19.34 -11.77
N ALA A 581 37.20 18.73 -12.78
CA ALA A 581 37.77 18.70 -14.13
C ALA A 581 37.74 20.09 -14.80
N LEU A 582 36.71 20.90 -14.53
CA LEU A 582 36.57 22.27 -15.05
C LEU A 582 37.53 23.24 -14.35
N GLU A 583 37.76 23.12 -13.05
CA GLU A 583 38.74 23.94 -12.32
C GLU A 583 40.20 23.62 -12.68
N ALA A 584 40.47 22.39 -13.11
CA ALA A 584 41.81 21.95 -13.52
C ALA A 584 42.16 22.29 -14.99
N GLN A 585 41.20 22.76 -15.78
CA GLN A 585 41.39 23.30 -17.14
C GLN A 585 41.74 24.78 -17.09
#